data_AF-A0A3N4H5I8-F1
#
_entry.id   AF-A0A3N4H5I8-F1
#
_cell.length_a   1.000
_cell.length_b   1.000
_cell.length_c   1.000
_cell.angle_alpha   90.00
_cell.angle_beta   90.00
_cell.angle_gamma   90.00
#
_symmetry.space_group_name_H-M   'P 1'
#
loop_
_entity.id
_entity.type
_entity.pdbx_description
1 polymer ?
#
loop_
_entity_poly.entity_id
_entity_poly.type
_entity_poly.pdbx_seq_one_letter_code
_entity_poly.pdbx_strand_id
1 'polypeptide(L)'
;MKRTVAIAGAGGYIGRWFIHHFKDKYRIIALSRREALQNPEPEVEWRKVELFSITSTIEALHDVDYAIYLIHSMSASTRLNQGSFEDTDLLLADNFARAAAANGLKQILYLGGILPKEVNEDVISIHLRSRLEVEKTLASKGTPVTALRAGIIVGPGGSSFEMIYNLVRKLPALMCPKWTLSQTQAISLRDALTIMDFCIGNEEVYHKAIEIGSPEILSYKEMLEKTAKVMGKKRWIFSVPVFSVGLSKLWVSYFGETPSKLVSPLVESLKHTLTISEGLAFKQKEIQYLTYEESVKVALNPKNQMPKLPKFRNERDVRNTVRSIQRLPNTRHQSALWVANRYKVWLPTFFRFLINVKENNRGDLGFYLLGSSKPMLQLTLIPDRSDIKRQLFYITGGWLVKRFDYGWLEFREVLGGKYMISAIHEFVPRLPWIVYINTQAKIHLWVMNKFKKYLEKFRFEA
;
A
#
# COMPACT_ATOMS: atom_id res chain seq x y z
N MET A 1 14.48 -16.22 25.20
CA MET A 1 14.61 -14.89 24.54
C MET A 1 13.23 -14.41 24.11
N LYS A 2 12.97 -13.09 24.14
CA LYS A 2 11.74 -12.52 23.56
C LYS A 2 11.72 -12.79 22.05
N ARG A 3 10.55 -13.10 21.49
CA ARG A 3 10.36 -13.20 20.03
C ARG A 3 10.65 -11.84 19.38
N THR A 4 11.38 -11.83 18.27
CA THR A 4 11.71 -10.59 17.55
C THR A 4 10.66 -10.27 16.50
N VAL A 5 10.01 -9.11 16.62
CA VAL A 5 8.89 -8.70 15.75
C VAL A 5 9.24 -7.41 15.01
N ALA A 6 9.33 -7.46 13.68
CA ALA A 6 9.45 -6.28 12.85
C ALA A 6 8.08 -5.71 12.49
N ILE A 7 7.94 -4.38 12.47
CA ILE A 7 6.66 -3.71 12.14
C ILE A 7 6.86 -2.77 10.96
N ALA A 8 6.41 -3.19 9.77
CA ALA A 8 6.28 -2.32 8.62
C ALA A 8 5.03 -1.45 8.78
N GLY A 9 5.20 -0.13 8.81
CA GLY A 9 4.11 0.80 9.16
C GLY A 9 4.05 1.14 10.66
N ALA A 10 5.16 0.96 11.38
CA ALA A 10 5.30 1.29 12.81
C ALA A 10 4.88 2.72 13.18
N GLY A 11 5.12 3.69 12.28
CA GLY A 11 4.73 5.09 12.49
C GLY A 11 3.22 5.37 12.40
N GLY A 12 2.43 4.41 11.89
CA GLY A 12 0.99 4.55 11.70
C GLY A 12 0.17 4.30 12.96
N TYR A 13 -1.14 4.47 12.84
CA TYR A 13 -2.11 4.30 13.94
C TYR A 13 -1.96 2.96 14.67
N ILE A 14 -2.13 1.84 13.96
CA ILE A 14 -2.05 0.51 14.56
C ILE A 14 -0.64 0.19 15.06
N GLY A 15 0.39 0.54 14.29
CA GLY A 15 1.79 0.28 14.65
C GLY A 15 2.19 0.93 15.97
N ARG A 16 1.85 2.21 16.17
CA ARG A 16 2.13 2.94 17.41
C ARG A 16 1.46 2.31 18.62
N TRP A 17 0.20 1.92 18.49
CA TRP A 17 -0.53 1.29 19.58
C TRP A 17 -0.06 -0.14 19.86
N PHE A 18 0.31 -0.90 18.84
CA PHE A 18 0.91 -2.22 19.03
C PHE A 18 2.24 -2.12 19.79
N ILE A 19 3.12 -1.19 19.39
CA ILE A 19 4.39 -0.92 20.08
C ILE A 19 4.12 -0.57 21.54
N HIS A 20 3.24 0.39 21.79
CA HIS A 20 2.93 0.86 23.14
C HIS A 20 2.46 -0.27 24.08
N HIS A 21 1.64 -1.20 23.60
CA HIS A 21 1.09 -2.28 24.42
C HIS A 21 2.03 -3.48 24.59
N PHE A 22 2.92 -3.74 23.62
CA PHE A 22 3.65 -5.01 23.56
C PHE A 22 5.18 -4.88 23.52
N LYS A 23 5.74 -3.68 23.69
CA LYS A 23 7.20 -3.45 23.80
C LYS A 23 7.87 -4.26 24.93
N ASP A 24 7.15 -4.53 26.01
CA ASP A 24 7.67 -5.35 27.12
C ASP A 24 7.57 -6.86 26.87
N LYS A 25 6.72 -7.27 25.92
CA LYS A 25 6.52 -8.69 25.57
C LYS A 25 7.42 -9.15 24.43
N TYR A 26 7.63 -8.31 23.43
CA TYR A 26 8.43 -8.63 22.23
C TYR A 26 9.72 -7.83 22.18
N ARG A 27 10.73 -8.33 21.45
CA ARG A 27 11.81 -7.47 20.95
C ARG A 27 11.30 -6.81 19.67
N ILE A 28 10.97 -5.52 19.73
CA ILE A 28 10.33 -4.84 18.60
C ILE A 28 11.36 -4.12 17.73
N ILE A 29 11.29 -4.35 16.42
CA ILE A 29 12.00 -3.60 15.39
C ILE A 29 10.98 -2.77 14.60
N ALA A 30 10.90 -1.48 14.88
CA ALA A 30 10.04 -0.53 14.20
C ALA A 30 10.69 -0.04 12.90
N LEU A 31 10.03 -0.28 11.76
CA LEU A 31 10.54 0.13 10.46
C LEU A 31 10.04 1.54 10.11
N SER A 32 10.97 2.43 9.73
CA SER A 32 10.68 3.81 9.32
C SER A 32 11.38 4.17 8.02
N ARG A 33 10.78 5.09 7.25
CA ARG A 33 11.42 5.67 6.06
C ARG A 33 12.58 6.61 6.41
N ARG A 34 12.60 7.12 7.64
CA ARG A 34 13.56 8.13 8.11
C ARG A 34 14.35 7.59 9.28
N GLU A 35 15.59 8.04 9.37
CA GLU A 35 16.47 7.79 10.52
C GLU A 35 15.87 8.41 11.80
N ALA A 36 15.76 7.61 12.87
CA ALA A 36 15.33 8.09 14.18
C ALA A 36 16.53 8.67 14.94
N LEU A 37 16.40 9.92 15.42
CA LEU A 37 17.47 10.63 16.14
C LEU A 37 17.33 10.54 17.65
N GLN A 38 16.09 10.59 18.14
CA GLN A 38 15.76 10.52 19.58
C GLN A 38 14.57 9.59 19.72
N ASN A 39 14.85 8.38 20.21
CA ASN A 39 13.82 7.39 20.47
C ASN A 39 13.30 7.56 21.90
N PRO A 40 12.01 7.91 22.10
CA PRO A 40 11.44 8.04 23.44
C PRO A 40 11.32 6.70 24.18
N GLU A 41 11.39 5.58 23.46
CA GLU A 41 11.17 4.22 23.99
C GLU A 41 12.40 3.35 23.68
N PRO A 42 13.45 3.37 24.52
CA PRO A 42 14.74 2.76 24.21
C PRO A 42 14.70 1.24 23.98
N GLU A 43 13.67 0.56 24.51
CA GLU A 43 13.41 -0.86 24.28
C GLU A 43 12.94 -1.20 22.85
N VAL A 44 12.59 -0.20 22.03
CA VAL A 44 12.17 -0.37 20.64
C VAL A 44 13.32 -0.01 19.72
N GLU A 45 13.76 -0.95 18.88
CA GLU A 45 14.77 -0.69 17.87
C GLU A 45 14.14 -0.03 16.64
N TRP A 46 14.64 1.11 16.17
CA TRP A 46 14.15 1.76 14.94
C TRP A 46 15.14 1.56 13.80
N ARG A 47 14.70 0.90 12.73
CA ARG A 47 15.50 0.71 11.51
C ARG A 47 14.97 1.56 10.38
N LYS A 48 15.88 2.28 9.71
CA LYS A 48 15.57 2.94 8.45
C LYS A 48 15.42 1.89 7.36
N VAL A 49 14.34 1.98 6.58
CA VAL A 49 14.10 1.10 5.44
C VAL A 49 13.53 1.89 4.26
N GLU A 50 14.03 1.58 3.08
CA GLU A 50 13.43 1.98 1.80
C GLU A 50 12.75 0.74 1.21
N LEU A 51 11.43 0.59 1.43
CA LEU A 51 10.67 -0.60 1.04
C LEU A 51 10.60 -0.80 -0.49
N PHE A 52 10.93 0.22 -1.30
CA PHE A 52 11.09 0.03 -2.73
C PHE A 52 12.42 -0.64 -3.11
N SER A 53 13.40 -0.63 -2.21
CA SER A 53 14.67 -1.34 -2.33
C SER A 53 14.61 -2.68 -1.61
N ILE A 54 14.70 -3.77 -2.37
CA ILE A 54 14.76 -5.13 -1.80
C ILE A 54 15.97 -5.28 -0.86
N THR A 55 17.11 -4.72 -1.21
CA THR A 55 18.35 -4.82 -0.42
C THR A 55 18.19 -4.14 0.92
N SER A 56 17.64 -2.91 0.93
CA SER A 56 17.34 -2.20 2.18
C SER A 56 16.32 -2.94 3.04
N THR A 57 15.33 -3.58 2.40
CA THR A 57 14.31 -4.36 3.12
C THR A 57 14.89 -5.65 3.72
N ILE A 58 15.81 -6.33 3.02
CA ILE A 58 16.53 -7.51 3.54
C ILE A 58 17.34 -7.13 4.77
N GLU A 59 18.16 -6.07 4.68
CA GLU A 59 18.97 -5.58 5.81
C GLU A 59 18.09 -5.20 7.01
N ALA A 60 16.97 -4.51 6.76
CA ALA A 60 16.05 -4.10 7.81
C ALA A 60 15.38 -5.29 8.52
N LEU A 61 15.22 -6.43 7.85
CA LEU A 61 14.62 -7.65 8.39
C LEU A 61 15.62 -8.68 8.94
N HIS A 62 16.91 -8.33 9.02
CA HIS A 62 17.92 -9.19 9.63
C HIS A 62 17.59 -9.52 11.10
N ASP A 63 17.78 -10.78 11.52
CA ASP A 63 17.47 -11.31 12.86
C ASP A 63 16.00 -11.16 13.32
N VAL A 64 15.05 -11.13 12.38
CA VAL A 64 13.61 -11.02 12.68
C VAL A 64 12.93 -12.41 12.63
N ASP A 65 12.20 -12.78 13.68
CA ASP A 65 11.38 -14.00 13.69
C ASP A 65 10.06 -13.80 12.94
N TYR A 66 9.36 -12.71 13.24
CA TYR A 66 8.00 -12.44 12.77
C TYR A 66 7.87 -11.00 12.28
N ALA A 67 6.99 -10.77 11.30
CA ALA A 67 6.71 -9.42 10.82
C ALA A 67 5.22 -9.07 10.93
N ILE A 68 4.92 -7.82 11.25
CA ILE A 68 3.59 -7.22 11.09
C ILE A 68 3.65 -6.26 9.90
N TYR A 69 2.81 -6.49 8.91
CA TYR A 69 2.72 -5.66 7.71
C TYR A 69 1.47 -4.78 7.75
N LEU A 70 1.66 -3.47 7.96
CA LEU A 70 0.60 -2.45 8.10
C LEU A 70 0.69 -1.37 7.00
N ILE A 71 1.52 -1.57 5.99
CA ILE A 71 1.71 -0.59 4.93
C ILE A 71 0.46 -0.50 4.05
N HIS A 72 0.04 0.75 3.80
CA HIS A 72 -0.98 1.09 2.82
C HIS A 72 -0.60 2.41 2.14
N SER A 73 -0.29 2.34 0.85
CA SER A 73 0.38 3.38 0.06
C SER A 73 -0.60 4.39 -0.53
N MET A 74 -1.58 4.77 0.28
CA MET A 74 -2.58 5.77 -0.07
C MET A 74 -1.98 7.18 -0.25
N SER A 75 -0.87 7.48 0.42
CA SER A 75 -0.14 8.75 0.27
C SER A 75 1.09 8.59 -0.63
N ALA A 76 1.33 9.56 -1.50
CA ALA A 76 2.50 9.54 -2.40
C ALA A 76 3.81 9.67 -1.61
N SER A 77 4.83 8.90 -1.99
CA SER A 77 6.17 8.93 -1.37
C SER A 77 7.14 9.91 -2.03
N THR A 78 6.87 10.36 -3.26
CA THR A 78 7.74 11.25 -4.07
C THR A 78 6.99 12.49 -4.54
N ARG A 79 7.74 13.51 -5.00
CA ARG A 79 7.17 14.78 -5.51
C ARG A 79 6.27 14.56 -6.72
N LEU A 80 6.63 13.62 -7.60
CA LEU A 80 5.76 13.10 -8.64
C LEU A 80 5.71 11.57 -8.55
N ASN A 81 4.52 11.04 -8.28
CA ASN A 81 4.21 9.62 -8.36
C ASN A 81 3.19 9.41 -9.50
N GLN A 82 3.61 8.71 -10.55
CA GLN A 82 2.78 8.32 -11.70
C GLN A 82 2.39 6.83 -11.63
N GLY A 83 2.14 6.31 -10.42
CA GLY A 83 1.56 5.00 -10.17
C GLY A 83 0.23 5.11 -9.43
N SER A 84 -0.63 4.09 -9.59
CA SER A 84 -1.78 3.92 -8.71
C SER A 84 -1.31 3.45 -7.31
N PHE A 85 -2.13 3.69 -6.28
CA PHE A 85 -1.81 3.19 -4.94
C PHE A 85 -1.79 1.66 -4.91
N GLU A 86 -2.63 1.00 -5.71
CA GLU A 86 -2.70 -0.47 -5.81
C GLU A 86 -1.42 -1.07 -6.38
N ASP A 87 -0.82 -0.45 -7.40
CA ASP A 87 0.44 -0.91 -7.98
C ASP A 87 1.62 -0.64 -7.05
N THR A 88 1.54 0.47 -6.30
CA THR A 88 2.54 0.80 -5.28
C THR A 88 2.51 -0.23 -4.15
N ASP A 89 1.33 -0.49 -3.59
CA ASP A 89 1.14 -1.47 -2.52
C ASP A 89 1.58 -2.87 -2.95
N LEU A 90 1.25 -3.27 -4.18
CA LEU A 90 1.67 -4.54 -4.73
C LEU A 90 3.20 -4.67 -4.80
N LEU A 91 3.88 -3.61 -5.23
CA LEU A 91 5.34 -3.61 -5.34
C LEU A 91 6.03 -3.66 -3.97
N LEU A 92 5.54 -2.88 -3.01
CA LEU A 92 6.06 -2.90 -1.64
C LEU A 92 5.85 -4.26 -0.97
N ALA A 93 4.67 -4.86 -1.17
CA ALA A 93 4.35 -6.18 -0.65
C ALA A 93 5.26 -7.25 -1.24
N ASP A 94 5.54 -7.23 -2.55
CA ASP A 94 6.45 -8.20 -3.18
C ASP A 94 7.90 -8.05 -2.70
N ASN A 95 8.39 -6.80 -2.54
CA ASN A 95 9.71 -6.57 -1.94
C ASN A 95 9.77 -7.11 -0.52
N PHE A 96 8.75 -6.85 0.30
CA PHE A 96 8.69 -7.33 1.67
C PHE A 96 8.61 -8.85 1.74
N ALA A 97 7.79 -9.48 0.90
CA ALA A 97 7.67 -10.94 0.83
C ALA A 97 9.00 -11.62 0.47
N ARG A 98 9.72 -11.06 -0.52
CA ARG A 98 11.04 -11.57 -0.91
C ARG A 98 12.07 -11.40 0.21
N ALA A 99 12.07 -10.24 0.87
CA ALA A 99 12.98 -9.96 1.97
C ALA A 99 12.69 -10.82 3.20
N ALA A 100 11.41 -11.09 3.48
CA ALA A 100 10.98 -11.99 4.54
C ALA A 100 11.45 -13.43 4.28
N ALA A 101 11.28 -13.92 3.05
CA ALA A 101 11.78 -15.24 2.65
C ALA A 101 13.32 -15.33 2.73
N ALA A 102 14.03 -14.30 2.25
CA ALA A 102 15.50 -14.26 2.29
C ALA A 102 16.07 -14.27 3.71
N ASN A 103 15.35 -13.70 4.69
CA ASN A 103 15.73 -13.72 6.10
C ASN A 103 15.14 -14.90 6.89
N GLY A 104 14.40 -15.81 6.22
CA GLY A 104 13.80 -16.97 6.90
C GLY A 104 12.76 -16.61 7.96
N LEU A 105 12.00 -15.52 7.76
CA LEU A 105 10.92 -15.16 8.69
C LEU A 105 9.92 -16.31 8.84
N LYS A 106 9.48 -16.55 10.08
CA LYS A 106 8.55 -17.62 10.45
C LYS A 106 7.09 -17.27 10.14
N GLN A 107 6.75 -15.98 10.14
CA GLN A 107 5.39 -15.51 9.84
C GLN A 107 5.38 -14.04 9.39
N ILE A 108 4.46 -13.70 8.50
CA ILE A 108 3.98 -12.34 8.27
C ILE A 108 2.52 -12.25 8.75
N LEU A 109 2.25 -11.41 9.74
CA LEU A 109 0.91 -11.01 10.13
C LEU A 109 0.50 -9.78 9.31
N TYR A 110 -0.45 -9.95 8.42
CA TYR A 110 -0.97 -8.87 7.58
C TYR A 110 -2.31 -8.38 8.15
N LEU A 111 -2.42 -7.07 8.37
CA LEU A 111 -3.71 -6.45 8.69
C LEU A 111 -4.32 -5.92 7.39
N GLY A 112 -5.32 -6.66 6.89
CA GLY A 112 -6.15 -6.47 5.70
C GLY A 112 -7.48 -5.74 5.97
N GLY A 113 -8.42 -5.82 5.02
CA GLY A 113 -9.80 -5.37 5.17
C GLY A 113 -10.77 -6.50 4.84
N ILE A 114 -11.96 -6.51 5.45
CA ILE A 114 -13.03 -7.47 5.10
C ILE A 114 -13.36 -7.34 3.61
N LEU A 115 -13.60 -8.47 2.96
CA LEU A 115 -13.97 -8.53 1.55
C LEU A 115 -15.50 -8.65 1.42
N PRO A 116 -16.08 -8.13 0.32
CA PRO A 116 -17.51 -8.24 0.10
C PRO A 116 -17.91 -9.71 -0.14
N LYS A 117 -19.07 -10.10 0.40
CA LYS A 117 -19.67 -11.43 0.18
C LYS A 117 -20.21 -11.59 -1.25
N GLU A 118 -20.58 -10.47 -1.86
CA GLU A 118 -21.21 -10.39 -3.18
C GLU A 118 -20.14 -10.31 -4.30
N VAL A 119 -19.92 -11.48 -4.94
CA VAL A 119 -19.65 -11.74 -6.38
C VAL A 119 -18.40 -11.14 -7.05
N ASN A 120 -17.70 -11.98 -7.83
CA ASN A 120 -16.70 -11.74 -8.91
C ASN A 120 -15.57 -10.71 -8.67
N GLU A 121 -14.34 -11.03 -9.08
CA GLU A 121 -13.18 -10.11 -9.00
C GLU A 121 -13.46 -8.74 -9.69
N ASP A 122 -14.41 -8.70 -10.62
CA ASP A 122 -14.81 -7.51 -11.39
C ASP A 122 -15.72 -6.51 -10.64
N VAL A 123 -16.35 -6.89 -9.52
CA VAL A 123 -17.28 -6.03 -8.76
C VAL A 123 -16.62 -5.42 -7.51
N ILE A 124 -15.44 -5.92 -7.13
CA ILE A 124 -14.70 -5.44 -5.96
C ILE A 124 -14.08 -4.06 -6.25
N SER A 125 -14.30 -3.11 -5.33
CA SER A 125 -13.65 -1.78 -5.38
C SER A 125 -12.13 -1.90 -5.52
N ILE A 126 -11.51 -0.94 -6.23
CA ILE A 126 -10.05 -0.85 -6.44
C ILE A 126 -9.30 -0.98 -5.10
N HIS A 127 -9.80 -0.31 -4.05
CA HIS A 127 -9.23 -0.39 -2.70
C HIS A 127 -9.23 -1.82 -2.14
N LEU A 128 -10.38 -2.50 -2.12
CA LEU A 128 -10.48 -3.86 -1.56
C LEU A 128 -9.71 -4.89 -2.40
N ARG A 129 -9.69 -4.72 -3.73
CA ARG A 129 -8.88 -5.55 -4.64
C ARG A 129 -7.39 -5.42 -4.33
N SER A 130 -6.90 -4.19 -4.17
CA SER A 130 -5.51 -3.94 -3.77
C SER A 130 -5.15 -4.64 -2.45
N ARG A 131 -6.06 -4.60 -1.46
CA ARG A 131 -5.85 -5.25 -0.16
C ARG A 131 -5.74 -6.77 -0.29
N LEU A 132 -6.54 -7.39 -1.15
CA LEU A 132 -6.46 -8.82 -1.47
C LEU A 132 -5.19 -9.16 -2.29
N GLU A 133 -4.79 -8.30 -3.23
CA GLU A 133 -3.56 -8.49 -4.00
C GLU A 133 -2.31 -8.44 -3.12
N VAL A 134 -2.26 -7.53 -2.14
CA VAL A 134 -1.21 -7.49 -1.12
C VAL A 134 -1.18 -8.79 -0.31
N GLU A 135 -2.33 -9.26 0.15
CA GLU A 135 -2.46 -10.52 0.89
C GLU A 135 -1.84 -11.69 0.10
N LYS A 136 -2.30 -11.87 -1.15
CA LYS A 136 -1.79 -12.91 -2.05
C LYS A 136 -0.29 -12.76 -2.32
N THR A 137 0.20 -11.53 -2.41
CA THR A 137 1.60 -11.24 -2.72
C THR A 137 2.52 -11.53 -1.55
N LEU A 138 2.13 -11.15 -0.32
CA LEU A 138 2.88 -11.48 0.89
C LEU A 138 3.03 -13.00 1.05
N ALA A 139 1.99 -13.77 0.69
CA ALA A 139 1.99 -15.23 0.76
C ALA A 139 2.79 -15.91 -0.37
N SER A 140 3.22 -15.17 -1.40
CA SER A 140 3.74 -15.76 -2.63
C SER A 140 5.18 -16.29 -2.57
N LYS A 141 5.91 -16.05 -1.47
CA LYS A 141 7.35 -16.36 -1.34
C LYS A 141 7.68 -17.41 -0.28
N GLY A 142 6.67 -18.12 0.22
CA GLY A 142 6.86 -19.27 1.12
C GLY A 142 6.81 -18.96 2.62
N THR A 143 7.06 -17.71 3.03
CA THR A 143 6.83 -17.31 4.43
C THR A 143 5.34 -17.44 4.79
N PRO A 144 4.98 -18.14 5.88
CA PRO A 144 3.59 -18.25 6.33
C PRO A 144 2.94 -16.89 6.55
N VAL A 145 1.72 -16.71 6.05
CA VAL A 145 0.95 -15.47 6.20
C VAL A 145 -0.32 -15.73 7.00
N THR A 146 -0.55 -14.92 8.03
CA THR A 146 -1.85 -14.80 8.68
C THR A 146 -2.45 -13.46 8.28
N ALA A 147 -3.58 -13.48 7.59
CA ALA A 147 -4.24 -12.27 7.09
C ALA A 147 -5.44 -11.93 7.98
N LEU A 148 -5.29 -10.95 8.87
CA LEU A 148 -6.39 -10.40 9.66
C LEU A 148 -7.16 -9.37 8.83
N ARG A 149 -8.36 -9.71 8.38
CA ARG A 149 -9.25 -8.83 7.62
C ARG A 149 -10.19 -8.11 8.58
N ALA A 150 -9.88 -6.85 8.88
CA ALA A 150 -10.66 -6.07 9.84
C ALA A 150 -11.73 -5.21 9.15
N GLY A 151 -12.85 -5.00 9.84
CA GLY A 151 -13.73 -3.86 9.54
C GLY A 151 -13.12 -2.54 10.01
N ILE A 152 -13.95 -1.52 10.23
CA ILE A 152 -13.46 -0.25 10.80
C ILE A 152 -12.90 -0.50 12.20
N ILE A 153 -11.62 -0.19 12.40
CA ILE A 153 -10.98 -0.23 13.72
C ILE A 153 -11.24 1.10 14.44
N VAL A 154 -11.98 1.03 15.55
CA VAL A 154 -12.43 2.18 16.35
C VAL A 154 -11.49 2.36 17.54
N GLY A 155 -10.86 3.53 17.61
CA GLY A 155 -9.96 3.86 18.70
C GLY A 155 -9.28 5.22 18.51
N PRO A 156 -8.49 5.65 19.52
CA PRO A 156 -7.87 6.97 19.56
C PRO A 156 -6.80 7.18 18.47
N GLY A 157 -7.05 8.12 17.55
CA GLY A 157 -6.13 8.43 16.44
C GLY A 157 -6.34 7.60 15.17
N GLY A 158 -7.46 6.87 15.07
CA GLY A 158 -7.80 6.09 13.88
C GLY A 158 -8.52 6.93 12.82
N SER A 159 -7.96 7.06 11.62
CA SER A 159 -8.47 7.93 10.55
C SER A 159 -9.93 7.67 10.15
N SER A 160 -10.33 6.39 10.04
CA SER A 160 -11.70 6.03 9.68
C SER A 160 -12.72 6.46 10.74
N PHE A 161 -12.37 6.32 12.02
CA PHE A 161 -13.22 6.78 13.11
C PHE A 161 -13.19 8.31 13.25
N GLU A 162 -12.03 8.95 13.09
CA GLU A 162 -11.90 10.41 13.07
C GLU A 162 -12.81 11.06 12.02
N MET A 163 -12.98 10.44 10.86
CA MET A 163 -13.92 10.88 9.84
C MET A 163 -15.37 10.88 10.35
N ILE A 164 -15.83 9.78 10.95
CA ILE A 164 -17.17 9.66 11.56
C ILE A 164 -17.34 10.70 12.67
N TYR A 165 -16.36 10.80 13.57
CA TYR A 165 -16.31 11.78 14.65
C TYR A 165 -16.40 13.21 14.13
N ASN A 166 -15.64 13.57 13.11
CA ASN A 166 -15.61 14.92 12.55
C ASN A 166 -16.93 15.30 11.89
N LEU A 167 -17.58 14.37 11.17
CA LEU A 167 -18.91 14.59 10.61
C LEU A 167 -19.94 14.90 11.70
N VAL A 168 -20.00 14.06 12.75
CA VAL A 168 -20.91 14.27 13.90
C VAL A 168 -20.57 15.54 14.68
N ARG A 169 -19.28 15.84 14.85
CA ARG A 169 -18.81 17.03 15.57
C ARG A 169 -19.27 18.31 14.89
N LYS A 170 -19.10 18.39 13.56
CA LYS A 170 -19.24 19.65 12.79
C LYS A 170 -20.63 19.87 12.23
N LEU A 171 -21.33 18.82 11.82
CA LEU A 171 -22.57 18.97 11.06
C LEU A 171 -23.79 18.82 11.97
N PRO A 172 -24.72 19.80 12.02
CA PRO A 172 -25.97 19.67 12.77
C PRO A 172 -26.97 18.72 12.08
N ALA A 173 -26.89 18.59 10.75
CA ALA A 173 -27.66 17.66 9.94
C ALA A 173 -26.72 16.82 9.05
N LEU A 174 -26.95 15.51 9.03
CA LEU A 174 -26.19 14.53 8.28
C LEU A 174 -27.09 13.87 7.24
N MET A 175 -26.97 14.34 6.00
CA MET A 175 -27.63 13.75 4.84
C MET A 175 -26.86 12.49 4.42
N CYS A 176 -27.42 11.33 4.71
CA CYS A 176 -26.78 10.04 4.50
C CYS A 176 -27.23 9.44 3.16
N PRO A 177 -26.38 9.38 2.12
CA PRO A 177 -26.77 8.76 0.86
C PRO A 177 -27.06 7.27 1.04
N LYS A 178 -27.85 6.65 0.16
CA LYS A 178 -28.31 5.25 0.32
C LYS A 178 -27.20 4.23 0.66
N TRP A 179 -25.96 4.44 0.19
CA TRP A 179 -24.82 3.56 0.49
C TRP A 179 -24.42 3.52 1.97
N THR A 180 -24.78 4.51 2.78
CA THR A 180 -24.49 4.48 4.22
C THR A 180 -25.30 3.43 4.97
N LEU A 181 -26.30 2.83 4.30
CA LEU A 181 -27.09 1.72 4.83
C LEU A 181 -26.38 0.37 4.66
N SER A 182 -25.28 0.32 3.92
CA SER A 182 -24.47 -0.89 3.79
C SER A 182 -23.93 -1.31 5.16
N GLN A 183 -24.02 -2.60 5.45
CA GLN A 183 -23.68 -3.17 6.76
C GLN A 183 -22.19 -3.47 6.87
N THR A 184 -21.64 -3.28 8.07
CA THR A 184 -20.25 -3.57 8.42
C THR A 184 -20.17 -4.08 9.86
N GLN A 185 -19.05 -4.72 10.22
CA GLN A 185 -18.73 -5.04 11.61
C GLN A 185 -17.44 -4.31 12.03
N ALA A 186 -17.59 -3.25 12.81
CA ALA A 186 -16.47 -2.52 13.37
C ALA A 186 -15.80 -3.33 14.50
N ILE A 187 -14.54 -3.07 14.80
CA ILE A 187 -13.81 -3.68 15.91
C ILE A 187 -13.14 -2.60 16.75
N SER A 188 -13.05 -2.78 18.06
CA SER A 188 -12.26 -1.88 18.89
C SER A 188 -10.76 -2.05 18.62
N LEU A 189 -9.98 -0.98 18.78
CA LEU A 189 -8.52 -1.06 18.71
C LEU A 189 -7.96 -2.08 19.70
N ARG A 190 -8.50 -2.11 20.92
CA ARG A 190 -8.10 -3.05 21.98
C ARG A 190 -8.26 -4.50 21.53
N ASP A 191 -9.42 -4.83 20.95
CA ASP A 191 -9.73 -6.20 20.54
C ASP A 191 -8.91 -6.59 19.32
N ALA A 192 -8.74 -5.69 18.35
CA ALA A 192 -7.85 -5.90 17.22
C ALA A 192 -6.40 -6.19 17.66
N LEU A 193 -5.86 -5.41 18.60
CA LEU A 193 -4.52 -5.63 19.16
C LEU A 193 -4.41 -6.95 19.93
N THR A 194 -5.46 -7.34 20.65
CA THR A 194 -5.51 -8.62 21.39
C THR A 194 -5.47 -9.81 20.42
N ILE A 195 -6.21 -9.72 19.31
CA ILE A 195 -6.19 -10.76 18.27
C ILE A 195 -4.84 -10.78 17.54
N MET A 196 -4.27 -9.60 17.22
CA MET A 196 -2.94 -9.51 16.62
C MET A 196 -1.88 -10.19 17.51
N ASP A 197 -1.88 -9.90 18.81
CA ASP A 197 -0.97 -10.51 19.78
C ASP A 197 -1.13 -12.03 19.85
N PHE A 198 -2.37 -12.54 19.82
CA PHE A 198 -2.64 -13.97 19.80
C PHE A 198 -2.09 -14.67 18.55
N CYS A 199 -2.15 -14.01 17.39
CA CYS A 199 -1.74 -14.60 16.12
C CYS A 199 -0.21 -14.70 15.95
N ILE A 200 0.58 -13.86 16.64
CA ILE A 200 2.03 -13.81 16.44
C ILE A 200 2.69 -15.08 16.97
N GLY A 201 3.31 -15.84 16.08
CA GLY A 201 3.97 -17.09 16.40
C GLY A 201 3.01 -18.22 16.80
N ASN A 202 1.72 -18.12 16.44
CA ASN A 202 0.76 -19.21 16.60
C ASN A 202 0.57 -19.93 15.25
N GLU A 203 1.07 -21.17 15.16
CA GLU A 203 1.02 -21.98 13.94
C GLU A 203 -0.41 -22.34 13.52
N GLU A 204 -1.37 -22.36 14.46
CA GLU A 204 -2.78 -22.66 14.16
C GLU A 204 -3.42 -21.66 13.18
N VAL A 205 -2.86 -20.46 13.06
CA VAL A 205 -3.38 -19.39 12.20
C VAL A 205 -2.51 -19.15 10.95
N TYR A 206 -1.47 -19.95 10.74
CA TYR A 206 -0.61 -19.82 9.58
C TYR A 206 -1.37 -20.17 8.29
N HIS A 207 -1.08 -19.42 7.22
CA HIS A 207 -1.74 -19.53 5.92
C HIS A 207 -3.26 -19.30 5.94
N LYS A 208 -3.80 -18.68 7.00
CA LYS A 208 -5.24 -18.40 7.14
C LYS A 208 -5.56 -16.93 6.91
N ALA A 209 -6.67 -16.69 6.21
CA ALA A 209 -7.39 -15.44 6.26
C ALA A 209 -8.43 -15.52 7.38
N ILE A 210 -8.47 -14.51 8.24
CA ILE A 210 -9.34 -14.44 9.41
C ILE A 210 -10.01 -13.07 9.44
N GLU A 211 -11.32 -13.04 9.45
CA GLU A 211 -12.12 -11.82 9.56
C GLU A 211 -12.37 -11.46 11.02
N ILE A 212 -12.09 -10.20 11.37
CA ILE A 212 -12.20 -9.69 12.74
C ILE A 212 -13.15 -8.49 12.79
N GLY A 213 -14.08 -8.54 13.74
CA GLY A 213 -15.15 -7.56 13.93
C GLY A 213 -15.86 -7.86 15.26
N SER A 214 -16.44 -6.82 15.87
CA SER A 214 -17.36 -6.97 16.98
C SER A 214 -18.62 -7.71 16.53
N PRO A 215 -19.32 -8.45 17.41
CA PRO A 215 -20.60 -9.10 17.08
C PRO A 215 -21.69 -8.14 16.60
N GLU A 216 -21.59 -6.84 16.89
CA GLU A 216 -22.52 -5.83 16.38
C GLU A 216 -22.37 -5.59 14.88
N ILE A 217 -23.41 -5.96 14.11
CA ILE A 217 -23.57 -5.57 12.71
C ILE A 217 -24.24 -4.20 12.68
N LEU A 218 -23.57 -3.21 12.10
CA LEU A 218 -24.04 -1.82 12.01
C LEU A 218 -23.93 -1.31 10.58
N SER A 219 -24.86 -0.48 10.18
CA SER A 219 -24.71 0.41 9.03
C SER A 219 -23.86 1.63 9.39
N TYR A 220 -23.27 2.29 8.39
CA TYR A 220 -22.55 3.55 8.61
C TYR A 220 -23.45 4.65 9.20
N LYS A 221 -24.73 4.64 8.85
CA LYS A 221 -25.73 5.54 9.46
C LYS A 221 -25.86 5.28 10.96
N GLU A 222 -26.03 4.03 11.38
CA GLU A 222 -26.12 3.67 12.80
C GLU A 222 -24.82 3.99 13.55
N MET A 223 -23.66 3.85 12.91
CA MET A 223 -22.38 4.30 13.48
C MET A 223 -22.36 5.82 13.73
N LEU A 224 -22.87 6.64 12.81
CA LEU A 224 -23.01 8.08 13.01
C LEU A 224 -23.97 8.41 14.16
N GLU A 225 -25.11 7.72 14.24
CA GLU A 225 -26.12 7.89 15.30
C GLU A 225 -25.56 7.51 16.69
N LYS A 226 -24.95 6.32 16.81
CA LYS A 226 -24.30 5.87 18.05
C LYS A 226 -23.15 6.81 18.46
N THR A 227 -22.38 7.32 17.51
CA THR A 227 -21.32 8.31 17.79
C THR A 227 -21.91 9.63 18.31
N ALA A 228 -22.99 10.12 17.69
CA ALA A 228 -23.69 11.33 18.16
C ALA A 228 -24.25 11.18 19.57
N LYS A 229 -24.83 10.01 19.87
CA LYS A 229 -25.33 9.65 21.20
C LYS A 229 -24.20 9.67 22.24
N VAL A 230 -23.07 9.01 21.98
CA VAL A 230 -21.92 9.00 22.90
C VAL A 230 -21.35 10.40 23.11
N MET A 231 -21.36 11.26 22.08
CA MET A 231 -20.93 12.65 22.18
C MET A 231 -21.95 13.59 22.84
N GLY A 232 -23.14 13.09 23.22
CA GLY A 232 -24.22 13.93 23.75
C GLY A 232 -24.75 14.97 22.74
N LYS A 233 -24.58 14.72 21.43
CA LYS A 233 -24.97 15.65 20.37
C LYS A 233 -26.29 15.23 19.73
N LYS A 234 -27.28 16.13 19.76
CA LYS A 234 -28.48 16.01 18.91
C LYS A 234 -28.09 16.34 17.46
N ARG A 235 -28.23 15.39 16.54
CA ARG A 235 -27.92 15.52 15.11
C ARG A 235 -29.10 15.01 14.29
N TRP A 236 -29.45 15.71 13.22
CA TRP A 236 -30.52 15.28 12.30
C TRP A 236 -29.92 14.34 11.26
N ILE A 237 -30.03 13.03 11.47
CA ILE A 237 -29.41 12.00 10.61
C ILE A 237 -30.50 11.31 9.80
N PHE A 238 -30.50 11.50 8.49
CA PHE A 238 -31.56 10.97 7.61
C PHE A 238 -31.00 10.49 6.28
N SER A 239 -31.66 9.48 5.71
CA SER A 239 -31.24 8.89 4.44
C SER A 239 -31.81 9.66 3.26
N VAL A 240 -31.01 9.83 2.21
CA VAL A 240 -31.46 10.40 0.93
C VAL A 240 -31.32 9.37 -0.20
N PRO A 241 -32.28 9.30 -1.14
CA PRO A 241 -32.32 8.26 -2.18
C PRO A 241 -31.29 8.47 -3.30
N VAL A 242 -30.36 9.43 -3.16
CA VAL A 242 -29.35 9.73 -4.16
C VAL A 242 -28.08 8.93 -3.95
N PHE A 243 -27.48 8.51 -5.05
CA PHE A 243 -26.17 7.84 -5.10
C PHE A 243 -25.16 8.71 -5.85
N SER A 244 -25.02 9.98 -5.45
CA SER A 244 -23.97 10.83 -6.04
C SER A 244 -22.65 10.59 -5.33
N VAL A 245 -21.84 9.74 -5.94
CA VAL A 245 -20.46 9.42 -5.51
C VAL A 245 -19.59 10.67 -5.55
N GLY A 246 -19.73 11.51 -6.58
CA GLY A 246 -18.97 12.76 -6.72
C GLY A 246 -19.29 13.77 -5.62
N LEU A 247 -20.57 13.95 -5.29
CA LEU A 247 -20.98 14.84 -4.21
C LEU A 247 -20.54 14.28 -2.85
N SER A 248 -20.69 12.98 -2.63
CA SER A 248 -20.23 12.30 -1.40
C SER A 248 -18.72 12.46 -1.19
N LYS A 249 -17.91 12.36 -2.27
CA LYS A 249 -16.45 12.56 -2.23
C LYS A 249 -16.07 13.97 -1.79
N LEU A 250 -16.72 14.99 -2.34
CA LEU A 250 -16.50 16.39 -1.96
C LEU A 250 -16.92 16.64 -0.51
N TRP A 251 -18.09 16.13 -0.14
CA TRP A 251 -18.70 16.34 1.17
C TRP A 251 -17.90 15.67 2.31
N VAL A 252 -17.50 14.41 2.12
CA VAL A 252 -16.67 13.66 3.08
C VAL A 252 -15.25 14.21 3.13
N SER A 253 -14.66 14.61 1.99
CA SER A 253 -13.32 15.18 1.97
C SER A 253 -13.24 16.52 2.70
N TYR A 254 -14.23 17.39 2.51
CA TYR A 254 -14.24 18.72 3.13
C TYR A 254 -14.48 18.65 4.64
N PHE A 255 -15.53 17.94 5.08
CA PHE A 255 -15.88 17.91 6.51
C PHE A 255 -15.10 16.88 7.32
N GLY A 256 -14.72 15.76 6.70
CA GLY A 256 -13.89 14.70 7.29
C GLY A 256 -12.39 14.99 7.28
N GLU A 257 -11.95 16.18 6.81
CA GLU A 257 -10.54 16.62 6.79
C GLU A 257 -9.57 15.63 6.12
N THR A 258 -10.06 14.86 5.16
CA THR A 258 -9.28 13.84 4.46
C THR A 258 -9.09 14.24 3.00
N PRO A 259 -7.86 14.20 2.43
CA PRO A 259 -7.63 14.56 1.02
C PRO A 259 -8.55 13.80 0.06
N SER A 260 -9.16 14.49 -0.90
CA SER A 260 -10.17 13.91 -1.82
C SER A 260 -9.68 12.66 -2.57
N LYS A 261 -8.39 12.61 -2.92
CA LYS A 261 -7.75 11.45 -3.54
C LYS A 261 -7.76 10.19 -2.66
N LEU A 262 -7.80 10.34 -1.34
CA LEU A 262 -7.93 9.25 -0.37
C LEU A 262 -9.39 8.85 -0.14
N VAL A 263 -10.30 9.83 -0.15
CA VAL A 263 -11.72 9.61 0.07
C VAL A 263 -12.36 8.82 -1.07
N SER A 264 -11.89 9.01 -2.32
CA SER A 264 -12.50 8.38 -3.49
C SER A 264 -12.51 6.85 -3.46
N PRO A 265 -11.38 6.15 -3.28
CA PRO A 265 -11.36 4.69 -3.18
C PRO A 265 -12.06 4.16 -1.92
N LEU A 266 -12.01 4.91 -0.81
CA LEU A 266 -12.67 4.53 0.44
C LEU A 266 -14.19 4.53 0.26
N VAL A 267 -14.80 5.63 -0.20
CA VAL A 267 -16.25 5.73 -0.41
C VAL A 267 -16.76 4.69 -1.41
N GLU A 268 -15.96 4.31 -2.41
CA GLU A 268 -16.31 3.20 -3.31
C GLU A 268 -16.36 1.85 -2.58
N SER A 269 -15.43 1.59 -1.65
CA SER A 269 -15.46 0.38 -0.83
C SER A 269 -16.59 0.36 0.21
N LEU A 270 -17.02 1.51 0.75
CA LEU A 270 -18.07 1.60 1.77
C LEU A 270 -19.47 1.22 1.26
N LYS A 271 -19.66 1.09 -0.05
CA LYS A 271 -20.95 0.69 -0.63
C LYS A 271 -21.25 -0.80 -0.44
N HIS A 272 -20.22 -1.61 -0.22
CA HIS A 272 -20.40 -3.05 -0.09
C HIS A 272 -20.76 -3.43 1.34
N THR A 273 -21.47 -4.55 1.49
CA THR A 273 -21.66 -5.19 2.78
C THR A 273 -20.36 -5.89 3.20
N LEU A 274 -19.75 -5.42 4.28
CA LEU A 274 -18.46 -5.87 4.80
C LEU A 274 -18.63 -6.48 6.20
N THR A 275 -19.42 -7.55 6.26
CA THR A 275 -19.66 -8.32 7.50
C THR A 275 -18.83 -9.59 7.51
N ILE A 276 -18.55 -10.11 8.71
CA ILE A 276 -17.76 -11.32 8.91
C ILE A 276 -18.46 -12.51 8.24
N SER A 277 -17.69 -13.33 7.56
CA SER A 277 -18.08 -14.62 7.01
C SER A 277 -17.86 -15.70 8.06
N GLU A 278 -18.85 -16.56 8.28
CA GLU A 278 -18.83 -17.55 9.36
C GLU A 278 -17.61 -18.50 9.31
N GLY A 279 -17.19 -18.86 8.10
CA GLY A 279 -16.02 -19.71 7.85
C GLY A 279 -14.67 -19.00 8.03
N LEU A 280 -14.65 -17.67 8.10
CA LEU A 280 -13.43 -16.86 8.29
C LEU A 280 -13.38 -16.18 9.66
N ALA A 281 -14.44 -16.28 10.47
CA ALA A 281 -14.48 -15.63 11.77
C ALA A 281 -13.35 -16.09 12.70
N PHE A 282 -12.79 -15.17 13.48
CA PHE A 282 -11.85 -15.51 14.55
C PHE A 282 -12.56 -16.29 15.66
N LYS A 283 -12.13 -17.54 15.89
CA LYS A 283 -12.74 -18.48 16.87
C LYS A 283 -11.72 -19.09 17.83
N GLN A 284 -10.43 -18.82 17.62
CA GLN A 284 -9.32 -19.48 18.30
C GLN A 284 -9.17 -19.04 19.76
N LYS A 285 -9.74 -17.89 20.13
CA LYS A 285 -9.72 -17.38 21.49
C LYS A 285 -11.02 -16.64 21.76
N GLU A 286 -11.58 -16.87 22.94
CA GLU A 286 -12.71 -16.07 23.42
C GLU A 286 -12.26 -14.63 23.69
N ILE A 287 -12.97 -13.67 23.09
CA ILE A 287 -12.72 -12.25 23.25
C ILE A 287 -13.99 -11.61 23.80
N GLN A 288 -13.87 -10.93 24.93
CA GLN A 288 -14.93 -10.06 25.44
C GLN A 288 -14.93 -8.75 24.64
N TYR A 289 -15.54 -8.78 23.46
CA TYR A 289 -15.56 -7.62 22.55
C TYR A 289 -16.19 -6.39 23.19
N LEU A 290 -15.59 -5.22 22.94
CA LEU A 290 -16.30 -3.97 23.20
C LEU A 290 -17.43 -3.80 22.19
N THR A 291 -18.52 -3.23 22.67
CA THR A 291 -19.53 -2.64 21.80
C THR A 291 -18.94 -1.45 21.04
N TYR A 292 -19.60 -1.05 19.96
CA TYR A 292 -19.26 0.14 19.20
C TYR A 292 -19.29 1.39 20.10
N GLU A 293 -20.34 1.56 20.92
CA GLU A 293 -20.45 2.73 21.81
C GLU A 293 -19.32 2.78 22.85
N GLU A 294 -18.92 1.64 23.43
CA GLU A 294 -17.76 1.57 24.33
C GLU A 294 -16.46 1.90 23.61
N SER A 295 -16.28 1.39 22.38
CA SER A 295 -15.13 1.69 21.55
C SER A 295 -15.03 3.19 21.24
N VAL A 296 -16.17 3.84 20.95
CA VAL A 296 -16.25 5.30 20.76
C VAL A 296 -15.89 6.04 22.06
N LYS A 297 -16.42 5.61 23.22
CA LYS A 297 -16.06 6.21 24.52
C LYS A 297 -14.55 6.13 24.78
N VAL A 298 -13.94 4.98 24.50
CA VAL A 298 -12.48 4.79 24.62
C VAL A 298 -11.74 5.70 23.65
N ALA A 299 -12.19 5.80 22.40
CA ALA A 299 -11.55 6.62 21.37
C ALA A 299 -11.60 8.13 21.67
N LEU A 300 -12.67 8.60 22.33
CA LEU A 300 -12.87 10.01 22.68
C LEU A 300 -12.32 10.38 24.06
N ASN A 301 -11.83 9.42 24.84
CA ASN A 301 -11.28 9.69 26.15
C ASN A 301 -9.99 10.54 26.03
N PRO A 302 -9.93 11.75 26.62
CA PRO A 302 -8.77 12.63 26.51
C PRO A 302 -7.46 12.05 27.08
N LYS A 303 -7.56 11.05 27.97
CA LYS A 303 -6.40 10.35 28.53
C LYS A 303 -5.72 9.42 27.50
N ASN A 304 -6.46 8.98 26.48
CA ASN A 304 -5.96 8.07 25.46
C ASN A 304 -5.30 8.83 24.32
N GLN A 305 -4.17 9.47 24.62
CA GLN A 305 -3.40 10.18 23.61
C GLN A 305 -2.58 9.19 22.76
N MET A 306 -2.42 9.53 21.49
CA MET A 306 -1.69 8.70 20.55
C MET A 306 -0.21 8.56 20.97
N PRO A 307 0.35 7.33 21.11
CA PRO A 307 1.71 7.12 21.63
C PRO A 307 2.78 7.87 20.85
N LYS A 308 3.68 8.61 21.49
CA LYS A 308 4.62 9.52 20.80
C LYS A 308 5.59 8.76 19.87
N LEU A 309 5.94 9.39 18.75
CA LEU A 309 6.96 8.88 17.83
C LEU A 309 8.34 9.45 18.17
N PRO A 310 9.43 8.77 17.76
CA PRO A 310 10.74 9.36 17.73
C PRO A 310 10.78 10.65 16.94
N LYS A 311 11.76 11.51 17.28
CA LYS A 311 12.14 12.58 16.36
C LYS A 311 12.93 11.96 15.21
N PHE A 312 12.43 12.15 14.00
CA PHE A 312 13.10 11.69 12.79
C PHE A 312 13.98 12.79 12.20
N ARG A 313 15.10 12.39 11.61
CA ARG A 313 15.94 13.29 10.84
C ARG A 313 15.14 13.85 9.67
N ASN A 314 15.13 15.18 9.55
CA ASN A 314 14.65 15.82 8.34
C ASN A 314 15.70 15.60 7.26
N GLU A 315 15.42 14.68 6.35
CA GLU A 315 16.23 14.54 5.16
C GLU A 315 16.03 15.76 4.27
N ARG A 316 17.13 16.28 3.70
CA ARG A 316 17.03 17.20 2.57
C ARG A 316 16.48 16.35 1.42
N ASP A 317 15.15 16.32 1.26
CA ASP A 317 14.51 15.63 0.15
C ASP A 317 15.32 15.95 -1.12
N VAL A 318 15.76 14.91 -1.83
CA VAL A 318 16.33 15.10 -3.16
C VAL A 318 15.23 15.76 -3.98
N ARG A 319 15.33 17.07 -4.16
CA ARG A 319 14.30 17.86 -4.83
C ARG A 319 14.11 17.24 -6.21
N ASN A 320 12.87 16.88 -6.53
CA ASN A 320 12.41 16.48 -7.87
C ASN A 320 12.70 15.01 -8.27
N THR A 321 12.69 14.05 -7.35
CA THR A 321 12.65 12.63 -7.74
C THR A 321 11.29 12.23 -8.31
N VAL A 322 11.34 11.34 -9.30
CA VAL A 322 10.18 10.83 -10.02
C VAL A 322 10.06 9.35 -9.79
N ARG A 323 8.83 8.93 -9.52
CA ARG A 323 8.44 7.52 -9.52
C ARG A 323 7.32 7.32 -10.51
N SER A 324 7.44 6.29 -11.34
CA SER A 324 6.46 5.93 -12.35
C SER A 324 6.24 4.43 -12.25
N ILE A 325 5.01 3.97 -11.98
CA ILE A 325 4.70 2.55 -11.81
C ILE A 325 3.50 2.25 -12.70
N GLN A 326 3.65 1.28 -13.61
CA GLN A 326 2.59 0.85 -14.50
C GLN A 326 2.39 -0.65 -14.44
N ARG A 327 1.16 -1.07 -14.13
CA ARG A 327 0.69 -2.43 -14.36
C ARG A 327 0.41 -2.68 -15.84
N LEU A 328 1.15 -3.64 -16.38
CA LEU A 328 1.03 -4.17 -17.72
C LEU A 328 0.38 -5.56 -17.66
N PRO A 329 -0.55 -5.89 -18.55
CA PRO A 329 -1.15 -7.21 -18.62
C PRO A 329 -0.11 -8.23 -19.09
N ASN A 330 -0.19 -9.45 -18.57
CA ASN A 330 0.68 -10.54 -18.96
C ASN A 330 -0.13 -11.78 -19.34
N THR A 331 -0.97 -11.64 -20.37
CA THR A 331 -1.96 -12.65 -20.79
C THR A 331 -1.35 -13.99 -21.20
N ARG A 332 -0.06 -14.03 -21.54
CA ARG A 332 0.67 -15.25 -21.91
C ARG A 332 1.69 -15.69 -20.85
N HIS A 333 1.62 -15.17 -19.63
CA HIS A 333 2.56 -15.47 -18.54
C HIS A 333 4.04 -15.35 -18.98
N GLN A 334 4.35 -14.34 -19.79
CA GLN A 334 5.71 -14.08 -20.25
C GLN A 334 6.59 -13.65 -19.07
N SER A 335 7.86 -14.04 -19.13
CA SER A 335 8.84 -13.69 -18.13
C SER A 335 9.17 -12.18 -18.15
N ALA A 336 9.69 -11.65 -17.03
CA ALA A 336 10.16 -10.27 -16.99
C ALA A 336 11.35 -10.07 -17.94
N LEU A 337 12.21 -11.09 -18.11
CA LEU A 337 13.26 -11.10 -19.13
C LEU A 337 12.68 -10.90 -20.53
N TRP A 338 11.63 -11.64 -20.88
CA TRP A 338 10.97 -11.48 -22.18
C TRP A 338 10.37 -10.09 -22.34
N VAL A 339 9.66 -9.56 -21.34
CA VAL A 339 9.03 -8.24 -21.44
C VAL A 339 10.08 -7.13 -21.55
N ALA A 340 11.17 -7.20 -20.78
CA ALA A 340 12.27 -6.26 -20.88
C ALA A 340 12.90 -6.29 -22.28
N ASN A 341 13.25 -7.47 -22.79
CA ASN A 341 13.78 -7.62 -24.15
C ASN A 341 12.79 -7.15 -25.22
N ARG A 342 11.50 -7.41 -25.02
CA ARG A 342 10.45 -6.95 -25.92
C ARG A 342 10.34 -5.44 -25.93
N TYR A 343 10.46 -4.77 -24.78
CA TYR A 343 10.47 -3.31 -24.68
C TYR A 343 11.64 -2.70 -25.43
N LYS A 344 12.85 -3.31 -25.31
CA LYS A 344 14.05 -2.89 -26.06
C LYS A 344 13.83 -2.86 -27.57
N VAL A 345 13.11 -3.86 -28.11
CA VAL A 345 12.83 -3.98 -29.55
C VAL A 345 11.64 -3.13 -29.99
N TRP A 346 10.58 -3.11 -29.19
CA TRP A 346 9.34 -2.41 -29.50
C TRP A 346 9.53 -0.89 -29.57
N LEU A 347 10.27 -0.30 -28.61
CA LEU A 347 10.42 1.14 -28.51
C LEU A 347 11.04 1.78 -29.78
N PRO A 348 12.21 1.32 -30.29
CA PRO A 348 12.76 1.85 -31.54
C PRO A 348 11.90 1.50 -32.75
N THR A 349 11.23 0.34 -32.77
CA THR A 349 10.32 -0.02 -33.88
C THR A 349 9.14 0.95 -33.96
N PHE A 350 8.54 1.26 -32.80
CA PHE A 350 7.42 2.18 -32.70
C PHE A 350 7.84 3.63 -33.02
N PHE A 351 9.07 3.99 -32.69
CA PHE A 351 9.67 5.29 -32.97
C PHE A 351 10.77 5.22 -34.04
N ARG A 352 10.56 4.46 -35.11
CA ARG A 352 11.62 4.14 -36.11
C ARG A 352 12.33 5.35 -36.72
N PHE A 353 11.65 6.49 -36.77
CA PHE A 353 12.19 7.74 -37.31
C PHE A 353 12.82 8.66 -36.25
N LEU A 354 12.73 8.30 -34.97
CA LEU A 354 13.12 9.16 -33.85
C LEU A 354 14.13 8.51 -32.92
N ILE A 355 14.01 7.22 -32.63
CA ILE A 355 14.81 6.53 -31.59
C ILE A 355 15.57 5.35 -32.19
N ASN A 356 16.86 5.29 -31.90
CA ASN A 356 17.70 4.12 -32.12
C ASN A 356 18.17 3.54 -30.77
N VAL A 357 18.34 2.23 -30.68
CA VAL A 357 18.84 1.54 -29.48
C VAL A 357 20.14 0.84 -29.81
N LYS A 358 21.15 1.03 -28.97
CA LYS A 358 22.41 0.28 -29.03
C LYS A 358 22.56 -0.52 -27.75
N GLU A 359 22.92 -1.79 -27.87
CA GLU A 359 23.22 -2.68 -26.74
C GLU A 359 24.70 -3.08 -26.83
N ASN A 360 25.40 -3.09 -25.68
CA ASN A 360 26.77 -3.60 -25.62
C ASN A 360 26.79 -5.07 -25.17
N ASN A 361 27.96 -5.70 -25.21
CA ASN A 361 28.14 -7.11 -24.83
C ASN A 361 27.81 -7.40 -23.35
N ARG A 362 27.68 -6.37 -22.50
CA ARG A 362 27.31 -6.49 -21.08
C ARG A 362 25.81 -6.33 -20.84
N GLY A 363 25.02 -6.09 -21.89
CA GLY A 363 23.58 -5.84 -21.81
C GLY A 363 23.20 -4.41 -21.42
N ASP A 364 24.16 -3.47 -21.45
CA ASP A 364 23.86 -2.05 -21.25
C ASP A 364 23.21 -1.48 -22.51
N LEU A 365 22.17 -0.67 -22.29
CA LEU A 365 21.35 -0.10 -23.34
C LEU A 365 21.58 1.41 -23.42
N GLY A 366 21.83 1.91 -24.62
CA GLY A 366 21.76 3.34 -24.92
C GLY A 366 20.61 3.63 -25.87
N PHE A 367 19.72 4.53 -25.48
CA PHE A 367 18.66 5.06 -26.34
C PHE A 367 19.13 6.38 -26.94
N TYR A 368 19.11 6.52 -28.25
CA TYR A 368 19.63 7.68 -28.99
C TYR A 368 18.50 8.31 -29.82
N LEU A 369 18.49 9.64 -29.90
CA LEU A 369 17.75 10.30 -30.98
C LEU A 369 18.45 10.05 -32.31
N LEU A 370 17.69 9.87 -33.38
CA LEU A 370 18.23 9.72 -34.72
C LEU A 370 19.19 10.89 -35.04
N GLY A 371 20.41 10.59 -35.52
CA GLY A 371 21.44 11.59 -35.82
C GLY A 371 22.24 12.12 -34.62
N SER A 372 21.89 11.75 -33.39
CA SER A 372 22.66 12.13 -32.19
C SER A 372 23.75 11.11 -31.85
N SER A 373 24.95 11.59 -31.54
CA SER A 373 26.03 10.78 -30.96
C SER A 373 25.89 10.58 -29.45
N LYS A 374 25.09 11.40 -28.76
CA LYS A 374 24.88 11.34 -27.30
C LYS A 374 23.58 10.60 -26.97
N PRO A 375 23.59 9.66 -25.99
CA PRO A 375 22.38 8.94 -25.59
C PRO A 375 21.43 9.88 -24.85
N MET A 376 20.13 9.69 -25.11
CA MET A 376 19.02 10.28 -24.38
C MET A 376 18.87 9.65 -22.99
N LEU A 377 18.99 8.33 -22.93
CA LEU A 377 18.93 7.53 -21.72
C LEU A 377 19.91 6.37 -21.84
N GLN A 378 20.64 6.08 -20.77
CA GLN A 378 21.50 4.92 -20.67
C GLN A 378 21.07 4.08 -19.48
N LEU A 379 20.93 2.78 -19.72
CA LEU A 379 20.51 1.78 -18.75
C LEU A 379 21.58 0.70 -18.63
N THR A 380 21.99 0.39 -17.41
CA THR A 380 22.97 -0.66 -17.12
C THR A 380 22.29 -1.80 -16.40
N LEU A 381 22.35 -3.01 -16.95
CA LEU A 381 21.75 -4.20 -16.33
C LEU A 381 22.41 -4.46 -14.97
N ILE A 382 21.64 -4.95 -14.00
CA ILE A 382 22.15 -5.39 -12.69
C ILE A 382 22.03 -6.91 -12.61
N PRO A 383 23.06 -7.68 -13.00
CA PRO A 383 22.97 -9.13 -13.10
C PRO A 383 22.57 -9.79 -11.77
N ASP A 384 23.22 -9.41 -10.67
CA ASP A 384 23.01 -10.03 -9.35
C ASP A 384 21.63 -9.79 -8.75
N ARG A 385 20.85 -8.87 -9.34
CA ARG A 385 19.48 -8.55 -8.90
C ARG A 385 18.46 -8.70 -10.01
N SER A 386 18.85 -9.36 -11.11
CA SER A 386 17.98 -9.68 -12.24
C SER A 386 17.87 -11.19 -12.40
N ASP A 387 16.64 -11.67 -12.51
CA ASP A 387 16.27 -13.06 -12.75
C ASP A 387 15.16 -13.12 -13.83
N ILE A 388 14.71 -14.33 -14.19
CA ILE A 388 13.67 -14.49 -15.21
C ILE A 388 12.35 -13.75 -14.86
N LYS A 389 12.04 -13.58 -13.57
CA LYS A 389 10.83 -12.93 -13.04
C LYS A 389 11.03 -11.46 -12.69
N ARG A 390 12.26 -10.95 -12.73
CA ARG A 390 12.59 -9.54 -12.47
C ARG A 390 13.81 -9.09 -13.25
N GLN A 391 13.70 -8.01 -14.01
CA GLN A 391 14.82 -7.40 -14.70
C GLN A 391 15.04 -6.00 -14.15
N LEU A 392 16.28 -5.68 -13.76
CA LEU A 392 16.63 -4.44 -13.09
C LEU A 392 17.77 -3.73 -13.83
N PHE A 393 17.58 -2.43 -14.09
CA PHE A 393 18.54 -1.61 -14.79
C PHE A 393 18.80 -0.31 -14.03
N TYR A 394 20.06 0.00 -13.72
CA TYR A 394 20.44 1.33 -13.24
C TYR A 394 20.29 2.36 -14.35
N ILE A 395 19.84 3.57 -14.00
CA ILE A 395 19.80 4.71 -14.90
C ILE A 395 21.15 5.44 -14.79
N THR A 396 22.10 5.03 -15.63
CA THR A 396 23.51 5.41 -15.52
C THR A 396 23.92 6.62 -16.36
N GLY A 397 23.04 7.10 -17.24
CA GLY A 397 23.42 8.18 -18.15
C GLY A 397 22.32 8.71 -19.05
N GLY A 398 22.72 9.65 -19.90
CA GLY A 398 21.89 10.26 -20.93
C GLY A 398 21.44 11.69 -20.60
N TRP A 399 21.19 12.50 -21.64
CA TRP A 399 20.88 13.91 -21.46
C TRP A 399 19.50 14.18 -20.83
N LEU A 400 18.62 13.19 -20.68
CA LEU A 400 17.39 13.31 -19.88
C LEU A 400 17.64 13.33 -18.37
N VAL A 401 18.77 12.77 -17.93
CA VAL A 401 19.03 12.44 -16.53
C VAL A 401 19.96 13.48 -15.91
N LYS A 402 19.63 13.93 -14.69
CA LYS A 402 20.47 14.87 -13.92
C LYS A 402 21.43 14.16 -12.97
N ARG A 403 21.01 13.03 -12.38
CA ARG A 403 21.76 12.24 -11.40
C ARG A 403 21.74 10.77 -11.77
N PHE A 404 22.91 10.12 -11.70
CA PHE A 404 23.12 8.75 -12.17
C PHE A 404 23.31 7.72 -11.04
N ASP A 405 23.34 8.19 -9.78
CA ASP A 405 23.75 7.40 -8.61
C ASP A 405 22.59 6.72 -7.88
N TYR A 406 21.34 6.99 -8.29
CA TYR A 406 20.18 6.63 -7.47
C TYR A 406 18.98 6.06 -8.24
N GLY A 407 18.82 6.36 -9.53
CA GLY A 407 17.64 5.94 -10.30
C GLY A 407 17.76 4.53 -10.91
N TRP A 408 16.65 3.80 -10.97
CA TRP A 408 16.58 2.51 -11.68
C TRP A 408 15.24 2.28 -12.37
N LEU A 409 15.27 1.45 -13.42
CA LEU A 409 14.11 0.89 -14.11
C LEU A 409 14.00 -0.59 -13.76
N GLU A 410 12.79 -1.07 -13.50
CA GLU A 410 12.52 -2.49 -13.33
C GLU A 410 11.32 -2.98 -14.12
N PHE A 411 11.43 -4.21 -14.62
CA PHE A 411 10.30 -5.03 -15.05
C PHE A 411 10.16 -6.19 -14.06
N ARG A 412 8.97 -6.42 -13.53
CA ARG A 412 8.76 -7.41 -12.47
C ARG A 412 7.45 -8.14 -12.65
N GLU A 413 7.53 -9.47 -12.62
CA GLU A 413 6.39 -10.35 -12.56
C GLU A 413 5.73 -10.28 -11.17
N VAL A 414 4.41 -10.12 -11.14
CA VAL A 414 3.60 -10.06 -9.91
C VAL A 414 2.35 -10.93 -10.03
N LEU A 415 1.78 -11.31 -8.88
CA LEU A 415 0.56 -12.12 -8.79
C LEU A 415 0.62 -13.42 -9.63
N GLY A 416 1.71 -14.18 -9.47
CA GLY A 416 1.89 -15.47 -10.16
C GLY A 416 1.98 -15.36 -11.68
N GLY A 417 2.50 -14.25 -12.20
CA GLY A 417 2.64 -14.03 -13.64
C GLY A 417 1.44 -13.42 -14.32
N LYS A 418 0.34 -13.16 -13.60
CA LYS A 418 -0.87 -12.51 -14.16
C LYS A 418 -0.57 -11.11 -14.71
N TYR A 419 0.35 -10.38 -14.07
CA TYR A 419 0.73 -9.03 -14.47
C TYR A 419 2.25 -8.83 -14.45
N MET A 420 2.68 -7.80 -15.18
CA MET A 420 4.03 -7.27 -15.17
C MET A 420 3.99 -5.83 -14.67
N ILE A 421 4.78 -5.49 -13.66
CA ILE A 421 5.02 -4.11 -13.25
C ILE A 421 6.23 -3.59 -14.01
N SER A 422 6.05 -2.46 -14.70
CA SER A 422 7.17 -1.62 -15.14
C SER A 422 7.27 -0.45 -14.17
N ALA A 423 8.42 -0.25 -13.54
CA ALA A 423 8.59 0.84 -12.60
C ALA A 423 9.92 1.58 -12.77
N ILE A 424 9.84 2.91 -12.85
CA ILE A 424 10.97 3.81 -12.71
C ILE A 424 10.97 4.34 -11.28
N HIS A 425 12.11 4.24 -10.63
CA HIS A 425 12.30 4.69 -9.26
C HIS A 425 13.38 5.76 -9.21
N GLU A 426 13.14 6.77 -8.37
CA GLU A 426 14.10 7.80 -7.98
C GLU A 426 14.79 8.50 -9.16
N PHE A 427 14.11 8.61 -10.30
CA PHE A 427 14.62 9.28 -11.48
C PHE A 427 14.67 10.79 -11.25
N VAL A 428 15.81 11.42 -11.55
CA VAL A 428 15.98 12.87 -11.43
C VAL A 428 16.10 13.48 -12.83
N PRO A 429 15.08 14.20 -13.33
CA PRO A 429 15.12 14.81 -14.65
C PRO A 429 16.13 15.95 -14.72
N ARG A 430 16.78 16.11 -15.89
CA ARG A 430 17.63 17.26 -16.20
C ARG A 430 16.83 18.53 -16.46
N LEU A 431 15.63 18.39 -17.03
CA LEU A 431 14.76 19.53 -17.33
C LEU A 431 14.31 20.25 -16.05
N PRO A 432 14.04 21.57 -16.12
CA PRO A 432 13.33 22.29 -15.08
C PRO A 432 11.99 21.61 -14.76
N TRP A 433 11.63 21.56 -13.48
CA TRP A 433 10.51 20.74 -12.98
C TRP A 433 9.17 20.97 -13.69
N ILE A 434 8.82 22.23 -13.94
CA ILE A 434 7.56 22.61 -14.60
C ILE A 434 7.56 22.11 -16.06
N VAL A 435 8.69 22.23 -16.75
CA VAL A 435 8.84 21.75 -18.14
C VAL A 435 8.74 20.23 -18.15
N TYR A 436 9.44 19.55 -17.24
CA TYR A 436 9.41 18.09 -17.11
C TYR A 436 7.98 17.55 -16.94
N ILE A 437 7.21 18.10 -15.99
CA ILE A 437 5.83 17.67 -15.72
C ILE A 437 4.94 17.83 -16.97
N ASN A 438 5.11 18.92 -17.69
CA ASN A 438 4.26 19.24 -18.84
C ASN A 438 4.70 18.57 -20.15
N THR A 439 5.88 17.94 -20.18
CA THR A 439 6.46 17.33 -21.38
C THR A 439 6.85 15.87 -21.14
N GLN A 440 8.08 15.59 -20.69
CA GLN A 440 8.65 14.25 -20.54
C GLN A 440 7.78 13.32 -19.69
N ALA A 441 7.21 13.80 -18.58
CA ALA A 441 6.35 12.99 -17.73
C ALA A 441 5.08 12.51 -18.44
N LYS A 442 4.46 13.37 -19.27
CA LYS A 442 3.27 13.04 -20.07
C LYS A 442 3.63 12.11 -21.23
N ILE A 443 4.75 12.38 -21.91
CA ILE A 443 5.26 11.55 -23.00
C ILE A 443 5.59 10.14 -22.48
N HIS A 444 6.30 10.03 -21.35
CA HIS A 444 6.63 8.75 -20.73
C HIS A 444 5.37 7.93 -20.43
N LEU A 445 4.37 8.54 -19.79
CA LEU A 445 3.11 7.86 -19.49
C LEU A 445 2.37 7.42 -20.76
N TRP A 446 2.38 8.25 -21.81
CA TRP A 446 1.82 7.90 -23.10
C TRP A 446 2.54 6.71 -23.75
N VAL A 447 3.88 6.68 -23.72
CA VAL A 447 4.70 5.56 -24.21
C VAL A 447 4.35 4.28 -23.46
N MET A 448 4.28 4.33 -22.13
CA MET A 448 3.94 3.16 -21.32
C MET A 448 2.51 2.65 -21.60
N ASN A 449 1.55 3.55 -21.83
CA ASN A 449 0.21 3.19 -22.24
C ASN A 449 0.17 2.57 -23.65
N LYS A 450 1.02 3.02 -24.58
CA LYS A 450 1.15 2.39 -25.92
C LYS A 450 1.79 1.02 -25.82
N PHE A 451 2.79 0.85 -24.96
CA PHE A 451 3.41 -0.46 -24.72
C PHE A 451 2.43 -1.43 -24.06
N LYS A 452 1.63 -0.95 -23.10
CA LYS A 452 0.52 -1.72 -22.52
C LYS A 452 -0.42 -2.26 -23.60
N LYS A 453 -0.91 -1.37 -24.49
CA LYS A 453 -1.77 -1.77 -25.62
C LYS A 453 -1.10 -2.74 -26.59
N TYR A 454 0.21 -2.62 -26.78
CA TYR A 454 0.98 -3.57 -27.58
C TYR A 454 0.97 -4.97 -26.94
N LEU A 455 1.21 -5.07 -25.64
CA LEU A 455 1.16 -6.34 -24.90
C LEU A 455 -0.26 -6.94 -24.88
N GLU A 456 -1.31 -6.12 -24.78
CA GLU A 456 -2.71 -6.56 -24.88
C GLU A 456 -3.04 -7.19 -26.24
N LYS A 457 -2.49 -6.61 -27.33
CA LYS A 457 -2.69 -7.08 -28.70
C LYS A 457 -1.87 -8.31 -29.04
N PHE A 458 -0.86 -8.65 -28.25
CA PHE A 458 -0.08 -9.87 -28.39
C PHE A 458 -0.93 -11.10 -27.94
N ARG A 459 -2.14 -11.25 -28.51
CA ARG A 459 -2.97 -12.48 -28.50
C ARG A 459 -2.57 -13.31 -29.72
N PHE A 460 -2.63 -14.64 -29.66
CA PHE A 460 -2.25 -15.46 -30.83
C PHE A 460 -3.11 -15.02 -32.03
N GLU A 461 -2.49 -14.84 -33.20
CA GLU A 461 -3.14 -15.33 -34.42
C GLU A 461 -3.13 -16.85 -34.25
N ALA A 462 -4.34 -17.43 -34.21
CA ALA A 462 -4.59 -18.83 -33.88
C ALA A 462 -3.93 -19.78 -34.88
#